data_AF-R5KP05-F1
#
_entry.id   AF-R5KP05-F1
#
_cell.length_a   1.000
_cell.length_b   1.000
_cell.length_c   1.000
_cell.angle_alpha   90.00
_cell.angle_beta   90.00
_cell.angle_gamma   90.00
#
_symmetry.space_group_name_H-M   'P 1'
#
loop_
_entity.id
_entity.type
_entity.pdbx_description
1 polymer ?
#
loop_
_entity_poly.entity_id
_entity_poly.type
_entity_poly.pdbx_seq_one_letter_code
_entity_poly.pdbx_strand_id
1 'polypeptide(L)'
;MKLNGKVVETINFLICLGVIIGIAYYTGFLKELSLENLNRAVRTIGSDMTSKKTSGTAKRTRVASTEYKNYKPMYIPPDIIKASYQTKTWTRIFSSDKKIIFYIYSETSDGPLSKDFHYDLSSYVYSNSRYYNIAPYSESEFNSVRTGDIGPSKICDSIAECNEVRKKAANYSLLAEFFKRCSRTMCIINPKKGQYYMLRSRDSRKAVQILNDLKNW
;
A
#
# COMPACT_ATOMS: atom_id res chain seq x y z
N MET A 1 52.07 13.92 -0.41
CA MET A 1 51.20 13.31 -1.44
C MET A 1 49.86 14.05 -1.43
N LYS A 2 49.55 14.85 -2.46
CA LYS A 2 48.23 15.49 -2.61
C LYS A 2 47.28 14.44 -3.18
N LEU A 3 46.48 13.80 -2.33
CA LEU A 3 45.33 13.02 -2.79
C LEU A 3 44.37 13.99 -3.49
N ASN A 4 44.20 13.83 -4.80
CA ASN A 4 43.27 14.63 -5.60
C ASN A 4 41.87 14.54 -4.97
N GLY A 5 41.28 15.67 -4.57
CA GLY A 5 39.98 15.71 -3.89
C GLY A 5 38.85 14.96 -4.62
N LYS A 6 38.94 14.86 -5.95
CA LYS A 6 38.02 14.05 -6.77
C LYS A 6 38.06 12.54 -6.48
N VAL A 7 39.23 12.01 -6.10
CA VAL A 7 39.39 10.58 -5.76
C VAL A 7 38.72 10.28 -4.41
N VAL A 8 38.84 11.21 -3.45
CA VAL A 8 38.19 11.09 -2.14
C VAL A 8 36.67 11.18 -2.27
N GLU A 9 36.16 12.08 -3.11
CA GLU A 9 34.73 12.17 -3.42
C GLU A 9 34.19 10.91 -4.11
N THR A 10 34.96 10.33 -5.04
CA THR A 10 34.56 9.09 -5.73
C THR A 10 34.50 7.90 -4.77
N ILE A 11 35.44 7.79 -3.83
CA ILE A 11 35.44 6.74 -2.80
C ILE A 11 34.26 6.93 -1.84
N ASN A 12 33.99 8.16 -1.38
CA ASN A 12 32.84 8.43 -0.53
C ASN A 12 31.50 8.14 -1.22
N PHE A 13 31.39 8.43 -2.52
CA PHE A 13 30.21 8.07 -3.30
C PHE A 13 30.01 6.55 -3.37
N LEU A 14 31.08 5.78 -3.59
CA LEU A 14 31.03 4.31 -3.63
C LEU A 14 30.68 3.69 -2.27
N ILE A 15 31.18 4.27 -1.18
CA ILE A 15 30.82 3.84 0.19
C ILE A 15 29.33 4.13 0.45
N CYS A 16 28.85 5.33 0.12
CA CYS A 16 27.42 5.67 0.22
C CYS A 16 26.55 4.72 -0.62
N LEU A 17 26.97 4.39 -1.84
CA LEU A 17 26.27 3.46 -2.71
C LEU A 17 26.24 2.04 -2.10
N GLY A 18 27.36 1.60 -1.52
CA GLY A 18 27.47 0.32 -0.80
C GLY A 18 26.58 0.26 0.44
N VAL A 19 26.48 1.35 1.21
CA VAL A 19 25.58 1.46 2.37
C VAL A 19 24.12 1.46 1.93
N ILE A 20 23.76 2.20 0.87
CA ILE A 20 22.40 2.21 0.32
C ILE A 20 22.02 0.82 -0.21
N ILE A 21 22.93 0.13 -0.92
CA ILE A 21 22.71 -1.24 -1.39
C ILE A 21 22.61 -2.20 -0.20
N GLY A 22 23.45 -2.03 0.82
CA GLY A 22 23.40 -2.82 2.05
C GLY A 22 22.09 -2.64 2.81
N ILE A 23 21.60 -1.41 2.94
CA ILE A 23 20.30 -1.09 3.52
C ILE A 23 19.18 -1.64 2.63
N ALA A 24 19.24 -1.46 1.30
CA ALA A 24 18.24 -1.97 0.36
C ALA A 24 18.19 -3.51 0.32
N TYR A 25 19.32 -4.18 0.57
CA TYR A 25 19.43 -5.62 0.74
C TYR A 25 18.86 -6.06 2.09
N TYR A 26 19.26 -5.40 3.18
CA TYR A 26 18.80 -5.70 4.53
C TYR A 26 17.29 -5.43 4.71
N THR A 27 16.76 -4.40 4.07
CA THR A 27 15.34 -4.01 4.08
C THR A 27 14.50 -4.74 3.03
N GLY A 28 15.10 -5.60 2.20
CA GLY A 28 14.39 -6.43 1.23
C GLY A 28 13.80 -5.66 0.05
N PHE A 29 14.24 -4.42 -0.19
CA PHE A 29 13.83 -3.61 -1.35
C PHE A 29 14.35 -4.22 -2.67
N LEU A 30 15.52 -4.89 -2.62
CA LEU A 30 16.08 -5.65 -3.73
C LEU A 30 15.54 -7.08 -3.70
N LYS A 31 14.42 -7.31 -4.40
CA LYS A 31 13.93 -8.66 -4.71
C LYS A 31 14.94 -9.35 -5.64
N GLU A 32 15.52 -10.45 -5.17
CA GLU A 32 16.39 -11.36 -5.93
C GLU A 32 17.74 -10.80 -6.39
N LEU A 33 18.69 -10.79 -5.45
CA LEU A 33 20.11 -10.67 -5.78
C LEU A 33 20.63 -12.06 -6.20
N SER A 34 20.26 -12.53 -7.39
CA SER A 34 21.13 -13.48 -8.09
C SER A 34 22.40 -12.71 -8.48
N LEU A 35 23.57 -13.33 -8.37
CA LEU A 35 24.84 -12.70 -8.75
C LEU A 35 24.78 -12.17 -10.21
N GLU A 36 23.98 -12.82 -11.05
CA GLU A 36 23.68 -12.39 -12.42
C GLU A 36 22.83 -11.13 -12.49
N ASN A 37 21.82 -10.97 -11.63
CA ASN A 37 20.98 -9.76 -11.58
C ASN A 37 21.76 -8.56 -11.03
N LEU A 38 22.67 -8.77 -10.08
CA LEU A 38 23.56 -7.71 -9.60
C LEU A 38 24.57 -7.31 -10.67
N ASN A 39 25.21 -8.28 -11.34
CA ASN A 39 26.12 -8.00 -12.46
C ASN A 39 25.40 -7.30 -13.61
N ARG A 40 24.15 -7.67 -13.89
CA ARG A 40 23.32 -7.00 -14.90
C ARG A 40 22.99 -5.59 -14.47
N ALA A 41 22.57 -5.36 -13.21
CA ALA A 41 22.28 -4.03 -12.69
C ALA A 41 23.51 -3.11 -12.67
N VAL A 42 24.67 -3.62 -12.25
CA VAL A 42 25.94 -2.88 -12.25
C VAL A 42 26.39 -2.55 -13.67
N ARG A 43 26.27 -3.49 -14.62
CA ARG A 43 26.55 -3.22 -16.05
C ARG A 43 25.59 -2.19 -16.63
N THR A 44 24.29 -2.26 -16.31
CA THR A 44 23.29 -1.30 -16.77
C THR A 44 23.54 0.10 -16.21
N ILE A 45 23.91 0.21 -14.93
CA ILE A 45 24.30 1.49 -14.32
C ILE A 45 25.58 2.05 -14.98
N GLY A 46 26.57 1.18 -15.24
CA GLY A 46 27.80 1.56 -15.96
C GLY A 46 27.55 2.00 -17.41
N SER A 47 26.62 1.36 -18.12
CA SER A 47 26.22 1.75 -19.47
C SER A 47 25.36 3.02 -19.50
N ASP A 48 24.54 3.26 -18.49
CA ASP A 48 23.75 4.50 -18.35
C ASP A 48 24.60 5.71 -17.96
N MET A 49 25.76 5.49 -17.33
CA MET A 49 26.75 6.55 -17.08
C MET A 49 27.60 6.90 -18.32
N THR A 50 27.68 6.01 -19.31
CA THR A 50 28.47 6.20 -20.53
C THR A 50 27.64 6.53 -21.77
N SER A 51 26.33 6.26 -21.76
CA SER A 51 25.43 6.63 -22.85
C SER A 51 24.60 7.88 -22.50
N LYS A 52 24.68 8.90 -23.36
CA LYS A 52 23.80 10.07 -23.32
C LYS A 52 22.34 9.59 -23.39
N LYS A 53 21.61 9.75 -22.29
CA LYS A 53 20.18 9.41 -22.14
C LYS A 53 19.32 9.92 -23.30
N THR A 54 18.80 9.01 -24.11
CA THR A 54 17.46 9.19 -24.70
C THR A 54 16.45 8.66 -23.70
N SER A 55 15.68 9.56 -23.09
CA SER A 55 14.67 9.26 -22.08
C SER A 55 13.51 8.46 -22.66
N GLY A 56 13.61 7.13 -22.63
CA GLY A 56 12.47 6.24 -22.82
C GLY A 56 11.56 6.31 -21.60
N THR A 57 10.53 7.17 -21.64
CA THR A 57 9.50 7.22 -20.62
C THR A 57 8.82 5.84 -20.57
N ALA A 58 8.97 5.13 -19.45
CA ALA A 58 8.16 3.94 -19.20
C ALA A 58 6.69 4.35 -19.34
N LYS A 59 6.00 3.84 -20.37
CA LYS A 59 4.56 4.05 -20.57
C LYS A 59 3.84 3.44 -19.37
N ARG A 60 3.61 4.23 -18.32
CA ARG A 60 2.52 3.98 -17.38
C ARG A 60 1.26 3.97 -18.23
N THR A 61 0.69 2.80 -18.45
CA THR A 61 -0.63 2.64 -19.04
C THR A 61 -1.57 3.55 -18.26
N ARG A 62 -1.96 4.67 -18.86
CA ARG A 62 -2.89 5.64 -18.27
C ARG A 62 -4.23 4.92 -18.22
N VAL A 63 -4.53 4.27 -17.09
CA VAL A 63 -5.85 3.68 -16.88
C VAL A 63 -6.84 4.85 -16.84
N ALA A 64 -7.79 4.87 -17.77
CA ALA A 64 -8.74 5.97 -17.90
C ALA A 64 -9.46 6.22 -16.57
N SER A 65 -9.43 7.47 -16.11
CA SER A 65 -10.17 7.91 -14.93
C SER A 65 -11.66 7.64 -15.18
N THR A 66 -12.24 6.68 -14.47
CA THR A 66 -13.69 6.48 -14.50
C THR A 66 -14.31 7.52 -13.58
N GLU A 67 -14.93 8.55 -14.14
CA GLU A 67 -15.80 9.44 -13.39
C GLU A 67 -17.16 8.76 -13.20
N TYR A 68 -17.74 8.88 -12.00
CA TYR A 68 -19.10 8.43 -11.72
C TYR A 68 -19.82 9.52 -10.93
N LYS A 69 -20.86 10.13 -11.52
CA LYS A 69 -21.65 11.20 -10.88
C LYS A 69 -20.76 12.26 -10.19
N ASN A 70 -19.74 12.76 -10.88
CA ASN A 70 -18.74 13.73 -10.39
C ASN A 70 -17.74 13.22 -9.34
N TYR A 71 -17.86 11.97 -8.91
CA TYR A 71 -16.85 11.29 -8.12
C TYR A 71 -15.76 10.73 -9.02
N LYS A 72 -14.51 10.79 -8.54
CA LYS A 72 -13.32 10.25 -9.21
C LYS A 72 -12.77 9.06 -8.43
N PRO A 73 -13.39 7.87 -8.52
CA PRO A 73 -12.79 6.64 -8.01
C PRO A 73 -11.38 6.42 -8.58
N MET A 74 -10.51 5.92 -7.72
CA MET A 74 -9.14 5.53 -8.04
C MET A 74 -9.07 4.02 -8.23
N TYR A 75 -8.19 3.55 -9.09
CA TYR A 75 -7.90 2.12 -9.20
C TYR A 75 -7.11 1.63 -7.98
N ILE A 76 -7.47 0.44 -7.51
CA ILE A 76 -6.68 -0.29 -6.51
C ILE A 76 -5.52 -0.93 -7.29
N PRO A 77 -4.25 -0.64 -6.93
CA PRO A 77 -3.13 -1.25 -7.60
C PRO A 77 -3.23 -2.79 -7.50
N PRO A 78 -2.99 -3.54 -8.60
CA PRO A 78 -3.09 -5.01 -8.59
C PRO A 78 -2.22 -5.67 -7.52
N ASP A 79 -1.06 -5.07 -7.20
CA ASP A 79 -0.16 -5.55 -6.16
C ASP A 79 -0.77 -5.48 -4.76
N ILE A 80 -1.69 -4.54 -4.48
CA ILE A 80 -2.44 -4.48 -3.22
C ILE A 80 -3.37 -5.69 -3.10
N ILE A 81 -4.12 -5.98 -4.16
CA ILE A 81 -5.05 -7.11 -4.20
C ILE A 81 -4.26 -8.41 -4.05
N LYS A 82 -3.16 -8.56 -4.81
CA LYS A 82 -2.27 -9.70 -4.72
C LYS A 82 -1.66 -9.87 -3.32
N ALA A 83 -1.19 -8.78 -2.71
CA ALA A 83 -0.64 -8.79 -1.36
C ALA A 83 -1.68 -9.22 -0.31
N SER A 84 -2.95 -8.82 -0.47
CA SER A 84 -4.04 -9.28 0.39
C SER A 84 -4.19 -10.80 0.36
N TYR A 85 -4.25 -11.40 -0.84
CA TYR A 85 -4.37 -12.85 -0.99
C TYR A 85 -3.13 -13.60 -0.53
N GLN A 86 -1.92 -13.13 -0.89
CA GLN A 86 -0.67 -13.79 -0.50
C GLN A 86 -0.44 -13.76 1.01
N THR A 87 -0.85 -12.68 1.66
CA THR A 87 -0.70 -12.56 3.11
C THR A 87 -1.92 -13.02 3.91
N LYS A 88 -2.99 -13.43 3.23
CA LYS A 88 -4.28 -13.86 3.79
C LYS A 88 -4.96 -12.82 4.69
N THR A 89 -4.74 -11.53 4.44
CA THR A 89 -5.29 -10.46 5.29
C THR A 89 -6.11 -9.48 4.51
N TRP A 90 -7.23 -9.05 5.11
CA TRP A 90 -8.26 -8.24 4.45
C TRP A 90 -8.77 -8.86 3.15
N THR A 91 -8.61 -10.17 2.96
CA THR A 91 -9.07 -10.89 1.76
C THR A 91 -10.56 -10.71 1.54
N ARG A 92 -11.34 -10.74 2.63
CA ARG A 92 -12.79 -10.48 2.64
C ARG A 92 -13.16 -9.12 2.02
N ILE A 93 -12.28 -8.12 2.11
CA ILE A 93 -12.53 -6.80 1.53
C ILE A 93 -12.52 -6.89 0.01
N PHE A 94 -11.54 -7.58 -0.57
CA PHE A 94 -11.36 -7.68 -2.03
C PHE A 94 -12.14 -8.83 -2.66
N SER A 95 -12.68 -9.76 -1.87
CA SER A 95 -13.52 -10.86 -2.35
C SER A 95 -15.02 -10.58 -2.20
N SER A 96 -15.41 -9.42 -1.68
CA SER A 96 -16.83 -9.10 -1.46
C SER A 96 -17.57 -8.85 -2.76
N ASP A 97 -18.80 -9.35 -2.83
CA ASP A 97 -19.78 -9.07 -3.88
C ASP A 97 -20.42 -7.68 -3.76
N LYS A 98 -20.24 -7.03 -2.60
CA LYS A 98 -20.73 -5.69 -2.26
C LYS A 98 -19.57 -4.71 -2.15
N LYS A 99 -19.92 -3.41 -2.11
CA LYS A 99 -18.94 -2.38 -1.80
C LYS A 99 -18.57 -2.46 -0.32
N ILE A 100 -17.31 -2.25 0.01
CA ILE A 100 -16.82 -2.27 1.39
C ILE A 100 -16.54 -0.86 1.85
N ILE A 101 -17.08 -0.50 3.01
CA ILE A 101 -16.75 0.75 3.68
C ILE A 101 -15.67 0.45 4.73
N PHE A 102 -14.50 1.04 4.55
CA PHE A 102 -13.36 0.87 5.44
C PHE A 102 -12.99 2.19 6.12
N TYR A 103 -12.87 2.18 7.44
CA TYR A 103 -12.43 3.31 8.25
C TYR A 103 -11.92 2.83 9.62
N ILE A 104 -11.20 3.70 10.34
CA ILE A 104 -10.83 3.48 11.74
C ILE A 104 -11.66 4.37 12.64
N TYR A 105 -12.05 3.92 13.81
CA TYR A 105 -12.71 4.76 14.82
C TYR A 105 -12.05 4.59 16.19
N SER A 106 -12.27 5.53 17.10
CA SER A 106 -11.94 5.39 18.52
C SER A 106 -13.23 5.16 19.30
N GLU A 107 -13.08 4.60 20.50
CA GLU A 107 -14.21 4.42 21.44
C GLU A 107 -14.61 5.73 22.15
N THR A 108 -14.00 6.87 21.77
CA THR A 108 -14.30 8.20 22.29
C THR A 108 -15.17 8.97 21.31
N SER A 109 -16.02 9.89 21.79
CA SER A 109 -16.75 10.82 20.90
C SER A 109 -15.88 11.99 20.44
N ASP A 110 -14.75 12.24 21.11
CA ASP A 110 -13.88 13.36 20.79
C ASP A 110 -12.94 13.05 19.62
N GLY A 111 -12.70 14.06 18.80
CA GLY A 111 -11.71 14.04 17.73
C GLY A 111 -12.19 13.45 16.40
N PRO A 112 -11.29 13.39 15.40
CA PRO A 112 -11.65 12.98 14.04
C PRO A 112 -11.97 11.49 13.92
N LEU A 113 -11.63 10.66 14.91
CA LEU A 113 -11.93 9.23 14.91
C LEU A 113 -13.22 8.87 15.65
N SER A 114 -14.07 9.83 15.99
CA SER A 114 -15.17 9.62 16.94
C SER A 114 -16.03 8.37 16.71
N LYS A 115 -16.47 7.77 17.82
CA LYS A 115 -17.46 6.68 17.82
C LYS A 115 -18.79 7.09 17.19
N ASP A 116 -19.14 8.37 17.25
CA ASP A 116 -20.40 8.88 16.68
C ASP A 116 -20.41 8.73 15.15
N PHE A 117 -19.28 9.03 14.49
CA PHE A 117 -19.12 8.75 13.06
C PHE A 117 -19.26 7.25 12.75
N HIS A 118 -18.74 6.38 13.63
CA HIS A 118 -18.92 4.93 13.49
C HIS A 118 -20.40 4.56 13.58
N TYR A 119 -21.14 5.02 14.59
CA TYR A 119 -22.55 4.69 14.80
C TYR A 119 -23.44 5.15 13.64
N ASP A 120 -23.23 6.38 13.16
CA ASP A 120 -23.98 6.94 12.02
C ASP A 120 -23.81 6.08 10.77
N LEU A 121 -22.57 5.69 10.46
CA LEU A 121 -22.28 4.87 9.29
C LEU A 121 -22.75 3.42 9.44
N SER A 122 -22.51 2.80 10.59
CA SER A 122 -22.98 1.45 10.88
C SER A 122 -24.51 1.36 10.73
N SER A 123 -25.24 2.35 11.24
CA SER A 123 -26.71 2.43 11.14
C SER A 123 -27.18 2.61 9.70
N TYR A 124 -26.53 3.51 8.94
CA TYR A 124 -26.84 3.70 7.53
C TYR A 124 -26.58 2.42 6.71
N VAL A 125 -25.46 1.74 6.93
CA VAL A 125 -25.11 0.53 6.18
C VAL A 125 -25.99 -0.64 6.54
N TYR A 126 -26.36 -0.78 7.82
CA TYR A 126 -27.35 -1.77 8.24
C TYR A 126 -28.64 -1.64 7.42
N SER A 127 -29.14 -0.41 7.26
CA SER A 127 -30.33 -0.09 6.45
C SER A 127 -30.11 -0.22 4.93
N ASN A 128 -28.85 -0.28 4.48
CA ASN A 128 -28.47 -0.34 3.07
C ASN A 128 -27.57 -1.56 2.76
N SER A 129 -27.74 -2.64 3.53
CA SER A 129 -26.87 -3.82 3.53
C SER A 129 -26.88 -4.59 2.19
N ARG A 130 -27.86 -4.32 1.32
CA ARG A 130 -27.87 -4.84 -0.06
C ARG A 130 -26.74 -4.28 -0.93
N TYR A 131 -26.23 -3.09 -0.61
CA TYR A 131 -25.20 -2.39 -1.40
C TYR A 131 -23.82 -2.41 -0.77
N TYR A 132 -23.76 -2.39 0.57
CA TYR A 132 -22.55 -2.16 1.33
C TYR A 132 -22.38 -3.21 2.43
N ASN A 133 -21.12 -3.56 2.69
CA ASN A 133 -20.68 -4.10 3.98
C ASN A 133 -19.74 -3.10 4.64
N ILE A 134 -19.59 -3.18 5.97
CA ILE A 134 -18.60 -2.39 6.71
C ILE A 134 -17.42 -3.27 7.13
N ALA A 135 -16.24 -2.68 7.16
CA ALA A 135 -15.03 -3.24 7.74
C ALA A 135 -14.33 -2.17 8.60
N PRO A 136 -14.98 -1.68 9.67
CA PRO A 136 -14.37 -0.75 10.59
C PRO A 136 -13.34 -1.46 11.45
N TYR A 137 -12.37 -0.71 11.94
CA TYR A 137 -11.47 -1.14 13.00
C TYR A 137 -11.47 -0.09 14.09
N SER A 138 -11.53 -0.49 15.35
CA SER A 138 -11.09 0.41 16.41
C SER A 138 -9.61 0.73 16.21
N GLU A 139 -9.15 1.86 16.75
CA GLU A 139 -7.75 2.26 16.63
C GLU A 139 -6.80 1.22 17.24
N SER A 140 -7.17 0.63 18.38
CA SER A 140 -6.42 -0.44 19.04
C SER A 140 -6.36 -1.71 18.18
N GLU A 141 -7.48 -2.13 17.59
CA GLU A 141 -7.50 -3.25 16.65
C GLU A 141 -6.62 -2.96 15.44
N PHE A 142 -6.76 -1.80 14.79
CA PHE A 142 -5.98 -1.50 13.60
C PHE A 142 -4.47 -1.45 13.89
N ASN A 143 -4.07 -0.89 15.03
CA ASN A 143 -2.66 -0.84 15.44
C ASN A 143 -2.13 -2.22 15.84
N SER A 144 -2.97 -3.08 16.41
CA SER A 144 -2.61 -4.46 16.76
C SER A 144 -2.64 -5.42 15.58
N VAL A 145 -3.26 -5.04 14.45
CA VAL A 145 -3.52 -5.94 13.33
C VAL A 145 -2.26 -6.58 12.76
N ARG A 146 -1.00 -6.20 13.10
CA ARG A 146 0.20 -6.97 12.69
C ARG A 146 1.58 -6.53 13.20
N THR A 147 1.79 -6.52 14.51
CA THR A 147 3.15 -6.50 15.07
C THR A 147 3.80 -7.88 15.21
N GLY A 148 3.04 -8.99 15.13
CA GLY A 148 3.56 -10.34 15.46
C GLY A 148 4.03 -11.23 14.29
N ASP A 149 3.29 -11.29 13.17
CA ASP A 149 3.42 -12.41 12.20
C ASP A 149 4.13 -12.05 10.89
N ILE A 150 4.79 -10.89 10.86
CA ILE A 150 5.37 -10.32 9.64
C ILE A 150 6.87 -10.24 9.77
N GLY A 151 7.41 -11.41 10.04
CA GLY A 151 8.82 -11.64 10.22
C GLY A 151 9.03 -13.14 10.33
N PRO A 152 10.28 -13.58 10.19
CA PRO A 152 10.63 -14.95 10.48
C PRO A 152 10.33 -15.22 11.97
N SER A 153 9.44 -16.18 12.27
CA SER A 153 9.19 -16.63 13.65
C SER A 153 10.36 -17.44 14.22
N LYS A 154 11.23 -17.92 13.34
CA LYS A 154 12.50 -18.60 13.60
C LYS A 154 13.52 -18.16 12.55
N ILE A 155 14.82 -18.31 12.84
CA ILE A 155 15.87 -18.12 11.83
C ILE A 155 15.53 -19.02 10.62
N CYS A 156 15.53 -18.46 9.41
CA CYS A 156 15.22 -19.23 8.20
C CYS A 156 16.28 -20.32 7.99
N ASP A 157 15.84 -21.50 7.54
CA ASP A 157 16.72 -22.64 7.29
C ASP A 157 17.43 -22.52 5.91
N SER A 158 16.99 -21.57 5.06
CA SER A 158 17.61 -21.28 3.77
C SER A 158 17.42 -19.83 3.29
N ILE A 159 18.25 -19.40 2.33
CA ILE A 159 18.11 -18.10 1.65
C ILE A 159 16.75 -17.99 0.93
N ALA A 160 16.27 -19.08 0.33
CA ALA A 160 14.99 -19.11 -0.37
C ALA A 160 13.81 -18.87 0.59
N GLU A 161 13.81 -19.53 1.74
CA GLU A 161 12.81 -19.32 2.80
C GLU A 161 12.84 -17.87 3.30
N CYS A 162 14.03 -17.33 3.57
CA CYS A 162 14.20 -15.95 3.98
C CYS A 162 13.69 -14.93 2.94
N ASN A 163 13.90 -15.20 1.65
CA ASN A 163 13.38 -14.35 0.59
C ASN A 163 11.86 -14.36 0.52
N GLU A 164 11.21 -15.51 0.72
CA GLU A 164 9.75 -15.60 0.75
C GLU A 164 9.15 -14.91 1.99
N VAL A 165 9.79 -15.03 3.16
CA VAL A 165 9.40 -14.28 4.37
C VAL A 165 9.52 -12.78 4.14
N ARG A 166 10.63 -12.30 3.57
CA ARG A 166 10.82 -10.87 3.22
C ARG A 166 9.79 -10.37 2.23
N LYS A 167 9.48 -11.17 1.21
CA LYS A 167 8.46 -10.84 0.20
C LYS A 167 7.08 -10.76 0.82
N LYS A 168 6.71 -11.69 1.71
CA LYS A 168 5.46 -11.65 2.47
C LYS A 168 5.40 -10.39 3.34
N ALA A 169 6.52 -10.01 3.98
CA ALA A 169 6.61 -8.80 4.78
C ALA A 169 6.44 -7.52 3.97
N ALA A 170 7.17 -7.39 2.86
CA ALA A 170 7.05 -6.26 1.95
C ALA A 170 5.63 -6.12 1.37
N ASN A 171 5.02 -7.24 0.97
CA ASN A 171 3.65 -7.27 0.50
C ASN A 171 2.68 -6.79 1.59
N TYR A 172 2.90 -7.19 2.85
CA TYR A 172 2.08 -6.64 3.92
C TYR A 172 2.26 -5.14 4.08
N SER A 173 3.50 -4.65 4.18
CA SER A 173 3.74 -3.22 4.40
C SER A 173 3.05 -2.38 3.33
N LEU A 174 3.11 -2.82 2.08
CA LEU A 174 2.38 -2.20 0.97
C LEU A 174 0.86 -2.18 1.22
N LEU A 175 0.28 -3.31 1.63
CA LEU A 175 -1.14 -3.45 1.94
C LEU A 175 -1.58 -2.61 3.14
N ALA A 176 -0.77 -2.59 4.20
CA ALA A 176 -1.02 -1.82 5.41
C ALA A 176 -1.01 -0.32 5.14
N GLU A 177 -0.05 0.17 4.35
CA GLU A 177 0.01 1.58 3.95
C GLU A 177 -1.20 1.99 3.10
N PHE A 178 -1.70 1.11 2.23
CA PHE A 178 -2.96 1.34 1.52
C PHE A 178 -4.15 1.55 2.48
N PHE A 179 -4.32 0.64 3.44
CA PHE A 179 -5.43 0.74 4.40
C PHE A 179 -5.25 1.88 5.40
N LYS A 180 -4.02 2.18 5.82
CA LYS A 180 -3.68 3.36 6.64
C LYS A 180 -4.02 4.67 5.92
N ARG A 181 -3.82 4.74 4.59
CA ARG A 181 -4.28 5.88 3.81
C ARG A 181 -5.81 5.96 3.79
N CYS A 182 -6.47 4.82 3.59
CA CYS A 182 -7.93 4.74 3.59
C CYS A 182 -8.57 5.15 4.92
N SER A 183 -7.92 4.81 6.05
CA SER A 183 -8.46 5.07 7.38
C SER A 183 -8.36 6.53 7.83
N ARG A 184 -7.52 7.36 7.19
CA ARG A 184 -7.44 8.80 7.50
C ARG A 184 -8.79 9.50 7.45
N THR A 185 -9.67 9.04 6.57
CA THR A 185 -11.05 9.52 6.46
C THR A 185 -12.02 8.35 6.42
N MET A 186 -12.17 7.76 5.23
CA MET A 186 -12.95 6.58 4.93
C MET A 186 -12.72 6.22 3.46
N CYS A 187 -12.65 4.93 3.15
CA CYS A 187 -12.69 4.42 1.78
C CYS A 187 -13.99 3.65 1.51
N ILE A 188 -14.54 3.86 0.32
CA ILE A 188 -15.59 3.06 -0.28
C ILE A 188 -14.93 2.24 -1.39
N ILE A 189 -14.70 0.96 -1.12
CA ILE A 189 -14.02 0.03 -2.00
C ILE A 189 -15.07 -0.72 -2.82
N ASN A 190 -14.91 -0.77 -4.13
CA ASN A 190 -15.73 -1.56 -5.05
C ASN A 190 -14.86 -2.68 -5.63
N PRO A 191 -14.92 -3.90 -5.03
CA PRO A 191 -14.06 -5.00 -5.45
C PRO A 191 -14.33 -5.44 -6.88
N LYS A 192 -15.61 -5.43 -7.31
CA LYS A 192 -16.03 -5.80 -8.67
C LYS A 192 -15.38 -4.96 -9.75
N LYS A 193 -15.10 -3.68 -9.46
CA LYS A 193 -14.43 -2.75 -10.38
C LYS A 193 -12.93 -2.62 -10.11
N GLY A 194 -12.41 -3.19 -9.02
CA GLY A 194 -11.02 -2.96 -8.60
C GLY A 194 -10.74 -1.49 -8.30
N GLN A 195 -11.72 -0.77 -7.75
CA GLN A 195 -11.65 0.67 -7.55
C GLN A 195 -12.04 1.06 -6.13
N TYR A 196 -11.62 2.25 -5.70
CA TYR A 196 -12.02 2.82 -4.42
C TYR A 196 -12.23 4.33 -4.50
N TYR A 197 -13.11 4.85 -3.66
CA TYR A 197 -13.28 6.29 -3.47
C TYR A 197 -12.94 6.64 -2.01
N MET A 198 -12.06 7.63 -1.82
CA MET A 198 -11.66 8.09 -0.49
C MET A 198 -12.36 9.41 -0.17
N LEU A 199 -12.96 9.50 1.00
CA LEU A 199 -13.59 10.72 1.45
C LEU A 199 -12.56 11.83 1.70
N ARG A 200 -12.98 13.07 1.52
CA ARG A 200 -12.14 14.25 1.81
C ARG A 200 -12.12 14.62 3.29
N SER A 201 -13.18 14.30 4.03
CA SER A 201 -13.33 14.61 5.46
C SER A 201 -14.23 13.58 6.14
N ARG A 202 -14.16 13.51 7.47
CA ARG A 202 -15.00 12.64 8.31
C ARG A 202 -16.21 13.41 8.82
N ASP A 203 -17.12 13.68 7.90
CA ASP A 203 -18.41 14.30 8.18
C ASP A 203 -19.50 13.28 7.87
N SER A 204 -20.30 12.89 8.87
CA SER A 204 -21.30 11.84 8.73
C SER A 204 -22.33 12.15 7.64
N ARG A 205 -22.81 13.40 7.56
CA ARG A 205 -23.84 13.79 6.58
C ARG A 205 -23.31 13.67 5.16
N LYS A 206 -22.11 14.20 4.90
CA LYS A 206 -21.44 14.09 3.60
C LYS A 206 -21.12 12.63 3.28
N ALA A 207 -20.67 11.85 4.26
CA ALA A 207 -20.39 10.43 4.05
C ALA A 207 -21.64 9.66 3.61
N VAL A 208 -22.76 9.85 4.31
CA VAL A 208 -24.06 9.25 3.97
C VAL A 208 -24.55 9.71 2.59
N GLN A 209 -24.41 11.01 2.27
CA GLN A 209 -24.76 11.52 0.94
C GLN A 209 -23.95 10.83 -0.17
N ILE A 210 -22.63 10.77 -0.02
CA ILE A 210 -21.74 10.09 -0.99
C ILE A 210 -22.12 8.61 -1.12
N LEU A 211 -22.42 7.94 -0.01
CA LEU A 211 -22.88 6.55 -0.04
C LEU A 211 -24.23 6.39 -0.74
N ASN A 212 -25.14 7.36 -0.66
CA ASN A 212 -26.37 7.32 -1.43
C ASN A 212 -26.09 7.46 -2.94
N ASP A 213 -25.22 8.39 -3.33
CA ASP A 213 -24.89 8.63 -4.73
C ASP A 213 -24.21 7.42 -5.38
N LEU A 214 -23.33 6.76 -4.62
CA LEU A 214 -22.51 5.62 -5.06
C LEU A 214 -23.22 4.26 -4.95
N LYS A 215 -24.53 4.20 -4.61
CA LYS A 215 -25.27 2.91 -4.50
C LYS A 215 -25.11 2.05 -5.75
N ASN A 216 -25.31 2.67 -6.91
CA ASN A 216 -25.29 2.02 -8.23
C ASN A 216 -23.92 2.11 -8.93
N TRP A 217 -22.89 2.59 -8.23
CA TRP A 217 -21.53 2.60 -8.77
C TRP A 217 -20.99 1.18 -8.99
#